data_AF-A0A521W7E5-F1
#
_entry.id   AF-A0A521W7E5-F1
#
_cell.length_a   1.000
_cell.length_b   1.000
_cell.length_c   1.000
_cell.angle_alpha   90.00
_cell.angle_beta   90.00
_cell.angle_gamma   90.00
#
_symmetry.space_group_name_H-M   'P 1'
#
loop_
_entity.id
_entity.type
_entity.pdbx_description
1 polymer ?
#
loop_
_entity_poly.entity_id
_entity_poly.type
_entity_poly.pdbx_seq_one_letter_code
_entity_poly.pdbx_strand_id
1 'polypeptide(L)'
;GKMEIRLQHVCQRKLALAGRPAGLALAAMWYLGKNEVTPALVEKIRRKLGSSEFEVLKSATSSMPAWMSDAIFRNERMAVHA
;
A
#
# COMPACT_ATOMS: atom_id res chain seq x y z
N GLY A 1 0.72 28.55 15.40
CA GLY A 1 0.53 27.39 14.50
C GLY A 1 -0.88 26.86 14.66
N LYS A 2 -1.59 26.58 13.56
CA LYS A 2 -2.91 25.93 13.55
C LYS A 2 -2.82 24.73 12.60
N MET A 3 -2.27 23.62 13.07
CA MET A 3 -2.42 22.36 12.36
C MET A 3 -3.76 21.77 12.77
N GLU A 4 -4.72 21.71 11.85
CA GLU A 4 -5.99 21.06 12.09
C GLU A 4 -5.84 19.55 11.88
N ILE A 5 -6.02 18.78 12.96
CA ILE A 5 -6.02 17.33 12.93
C ILE A 5 -7.47 16.85 12.95
N ARG A 6 -7.85 16.05 11.95
CA ARG A 6 -9.16 15.37 11.91
C ARG A 6 -9.00 13.91 12.26
N LEU A 7 -9.57 13.50 13.38
CA LEU A 7 -9.68 12.08 13.75
C LEU A 7 -10.93 11.51 13.08
N GLN A 8 -10.79 10.42 12.33
CA GLN A 8 -11.90 9.75 11.66
C GLN A 8 -11.95 8.29 12.10
N HIS A 9 -13.15 7.81 12.43
CA HIS A 9 -13.36 6.38 12.65
C HIS A 9 -13.30 5.64 11.30
N VAL A 10 -12.45 4.62 11.22
CA VAL A 10 -12.23 3.81 10.02
C VAL A 10 -12.17 2.33 10.38
N CYS A 11 -12.43 1.46 9.41
CA CYS A 11 -12.29 0.02 9.62
C CYS A 11 -10.83 -0.37 9.88
N GLN A 12 -10.63 -1.40 10.72
CA GLN A 12 -9.31 -1.87 11.15
C GLN A 12 -8.34 -2.14 10.00
N ARG A 13 -8.84 -2.70 8.88
CA ARG A 13 -8.01 -2.95 7.68
C ARG A 13 -7.38 -1.70 7.05
N LYS A 14 -7.96 -0.51 7.25
CA LYS A 14 -7.35 0.77 6.79
C LYS A 14 -6.22 1.25 7.69
N LEU A 15 -6.14 0.71 8.91
CA LEU A 15 -5.11 1.00 9.91
C LEU A 15 -4.07 -0.13 10.02
N ALA A 16 -4.11 -1.12 9.12
CA ALA A 16 -3.15 -2.20 9.12
C ALA A 16 -1.72 -1.66 8.97
N LEU A 17 -0.77 -2.30 9.65
CA LEU A 17 0.65 -1.94 9.63
C LEU A 17 0.96 -0.52 10.17
N ALA A 18 0.07 0.05 11.00
CA ALA A 18 0.31 1.34 11.64
C ALA A 18 1.66 1.38 12.37
N GLY A 19 2.36 2.52 12.28
CA GLY A 19 3.70 2.69 12.86
C GLY A 19 4.84 2.14 12.00
N ARG A 20 4.56 1.52 10.85
CA ARG A 20 5.58 1.05 9.90
C ARG A 20 5.55 1.84 8.58
N PRO A 21 6.69 1.95 7.86
CA PRO A 21 6.71 2.47 6.48
C PRO A 21 5.73 1.75 5.55
N ALA A 22 5.57 0.42 5.71
CA ALA A 22 4.56 -0.35 5.00
C ALA A 22 3.12 0.13 5.24
N GLY A 23 2.78 0.53 6.47
CA GLY A 23 1.46 1.10 6.79
C GLY A 23 1.23 2.48 6.16
N LEU A 24 2.28 3.30 6.07
CA LEU A 24 2.20 4.57 5.35
C LEU A 24 1.95 4.35 3.85
N ALA A 25 2.63 3.38 3.23
CA ALA A 25 2.38 3.01 1.84
C ALA A 25 0.95 2.48 1.63
N LEU A 26 0.45 1.67 2.56
CA LEU A 26 -0.92 1.18 2.54
C LEU A 26 -1.93 2.33 2.59
N ALA A 27 -1.76 3.26 3.52
CA ALA A 27 -2.61 4.45 3.64
C ALA A 27 -2.55 5.34 2.39
N ALA A 28 -1.37 5.50 1.79
CA ALA A 28 -1.19 6.24 0.55
C ALA A 28 -1.95 5.58 -0.61
N MET A 29 -1.90 4.25 -0.74
CA MET A 29 -2.67 3.53 -1.76
C MET A 29 -4.19 3.67 -1.55
N TRP A 30 -4.65 3.67 -0.29
CA TRP A 30 -6.06 3.97 0.03
C TRP A 30 -6.48 5.38 -0.38
N TYR A 31 -5.61 6.37 -0.20
CA TYR A 31 -5.85 7.75 -0.57
C TYR A 31 -5.90 7.94 -2.09
N LEU A 32 -4.98 7.31 -2.82
CA LEU A 32 -4.90 7.36 -4.29
C LEU A 32 -6.08 6.63 -4.96
N GLY A 33 -6.49 5.50 -4.39
CA GLY A 33 -7.60 4.70 -4.90
C GLY A 33 -7.26 3.90 -6.17
N LYS A 34 -8.26 3.13 -6.62
CA LYS A 34 -8.09 2.07 -7.63
C LYS A 34 -7.53 2.50 -8.99
N ASN A 35 -7.77 3.76 -9.40
CA ASN A 35 -7.39 4.24 -10.72
C ASN A 35 -5.90 4.60 -10.78
N GLU A 36 -5.37 5.09 -9.66
CA GLU A 36 -4.00 5.59 -9.56
C GLU A 36 -3.02 4.50 -9.08
N VAL A 37 -3.52 3.48 -8.39
CA VAL A 37 -2.70 2.33 -7.94
C VAL A 37 -2.42 1.39 -9.11
N THR A 38 -1.44 1.80 -9.92
CA THR A 38 -0.94 1.05 -11.08
C THR A 38 0.27 0.18 -10.70
N PRO A 39 0.58 -0.88 -11.47
CA PRO A 39 1.77 -1.71 -11.21
C PRO A 39 3.09 -0.92 -11.21
N ALA A 40 3.18 0.14 -12.02
CA ALA A 40 4.34 1.03 -12.06
C ALA A 40 4.47 1.88 -10.79
N LEU A 41 3.35 2.32 -10.20
CA LEU A 41 3.36 2.99 -8.90
C LEU A 41 3.79 2.03 -7.79
N VAL A 42 3.27 0.80 -7.79
CA VAL A 42 3.65 -0.24 -6.82
C VAL A 42 5.15 -0.51 -6.88
N GLU A 43 5.74 -0.54 -8.07
CA GLU A 43 7.19 -0.68 -8.24
C GLU A 43 7.97 0.50 -7.63
N LYS A 44 7.49 1.73 -7.82
CA LYS A 44 8.09 2.92 -7.19
C LYS A 44 8.00 2.85 -5.67
N ILE A 45 6.87 2.37 -5.13
CA ILE A 45 6.69 2.15 -3.68
C ILE A 45 7.66 1.09 -3.19
N ARG A 46 7.79 -0.04 -3.88
CA ARG A 46 8.74 -1.13 -3.55
C ARG A 46 10.17 -0.61 -3.48
N ARG A 47 10.60 0.18 -4.47
CA ARG A 47 11.95 0.79 -4.50
C ARG A 47 12.18 1.77 -3.35
N LYS A 48 11.15 2.50 -2.92
CA LYS A 48 11.25 3.44 -1.79
C LYS A 48 11.21 2.75 -0.42
N LEU A 49 10.41 1.69 -0.26
CA LEU A 49 10.29 0.96 1.01
C LEU A 49 11.45 -0.02 1.25
N GLY A 50 12.04 -0.55 0.18
CA GLY A 50 12.95 -1.67 0.25
C GLY A 50 12.21 -3.01 0.29
N SER A 51 12.93 -4.10 0.03
CA SER A 51 12.36 -5.45 -0.11
C SER A 51 11.70 -5.97 1.17
N SER A 52 12.34 -5.76 2.33
CA SER A 52 11.83 -6.25 3.63
C SER A 52 10.46 -5.65 4.00
N GLU A 53 10.32 -4.32 3.89
CA GLU A 53 9.05 -3.64 4.18
C GLU A 53 7.99 -3.93 3.10
N PHE A 54 8.40 -4.21 1.87
CA PHE A 54 7.47 -4.62 0.82
C PHE A 54 6.88 -6.01 1.07
N GLU A 55 7.67 -6.96 1.59
CA GLU A 55 7.14 -8.28 1.99
C GLU A 55 6.13 -8.16 3.14
N VAL A 56 6.35 -7.23 4.06
CA VAL A 56 5.38 -6.92 5.12
C VAL A 56 4.10 -6.37 4.53
N LEU A 57 4.19 -5.45 3.57
CA LEU A 57 3.03 -4.94 2.84
C LEU A 57 2.27 -6.09 2.13
N LYS A 58 2.98 -7.03 1.52
CA LYS A 58 2.39 -8.22 0.90
C LYS A 58 1.68 -9.13 1.89
N SER A 59 2.23 -9.32 3.09
CA SER A 59 1.56 -10.14 4.11
C SER A 59 0.18 -9.58 4.50
N ALA A 60 -0.04 -8.28 4.33
CA ALA A 60 -1.33 -7.63 4.58
C ALA A 60 -2.33 -7.74 3.42
N THR A 61 -1.97 -8.39 2.31
CA THR A 61 -2.79 -8.48 1.09
C THR A 61 -4.17 -9.10 1.35
N SER A 62 -4.28 -10.04 2.30
CA SER A 62 -5.56 -10.66 2.70
C SER A 62 -6.58 -9.67 3.26
N SER A 63 -6.11 -8.54 3.80
CA SER A 63 -6.96 -7.47 4.35
C SER A 63 -7.26 -6.36 3.34
N MET A 64 -6.65 -6.41 2.16
CA MET A 64 -6.79 -5.41 1.11
C MET A 64 -8.03 -5.68 0.24
N PRO A 65 -8.63 -4.64 -0.35
CA PRO A 65 -9.60 -4.83 -1.41
C PRO A 65 -8.93 -5.42 -2.67
N ALA A 66 -9.71 -6.17 -3.45
CA ALA A 66 -9.22 -6.92 -4.63
C ALA A 66 -8.38 -6.07 -5.59
N TRP A 67 -8.77 -4.82 -5.85
CA TRP A 67 -8.05 -3.93 -6.76
C TRP A 67 -6.62 -3.59 -6.28
N MET A 68 -6.38 -3.58 -4.97
CA MET A 68 -5.08 -3.26 -4.40
C MET A 68 -4.19 -4.50 -4.37
N SER A 69 -4.75 -5.66 -3.98
CA SER A 69 -4.05 -6.94 -4.07
C SER A 69 -3.66 -7.27 -5.51
N ASP A 70 -4.57 -7.04 -6.46
CA ASP A 70 -4.32 -7.27 -7.89
C ASP A 70 -3.18 -6.40 -8.42
N ALA A 71 -3.07 -5.14 -7.99
CA ALA A 71 -1.98 -4.26 -8.39
C ALA A 71 -0.62 -4.79 -7.91
N ILE A 72 -0.57 -5.35 -6.70
CA ILE A 72 0.64 -5.99 -6.13
C ILE A 72 0.99 -7.25 -6.92
N PHE A 73 0.03 -8.16 -7.15
CA PHE A 73 0.28 -9.38 -7.92
C PHE A 73 0.68 -9.12 -9.38
N ARG A 74 0.09 -8.09 -10.01
CA ARG A 74 0.48 -7.68 -11.37
C ARG A 74 1.92 -7.17 -11.40
N ASN A 75 2.34 -6.40 -10.40
CA ASN A 75 3.72 -5.95 -10.27
C ASN A 75 4.70 -7.13 -10.17
N GLU A 76 4.40 -8.14 -9.36
CA GLU A 76 5.25 -9.34 -9.25
C GLU A 76 5.37 -10.09 -10.56
N ARG A 77 4.26 -10.30 -11.27
CA ARG A 77 4.28 -10.96 -12.59
C ARG A 77 5.17 -10.23 -13.59
N MET A 78 5.18 -8.89 -13.55
CA MET A 78 6.07 -8.11 -14.41
C MET A 78 7.53 -8.16 -13.96
N ALA A 79 7.80 -8.27 -12.65
CA ALA A 79 9.15 -8.40 -12.12
C ALA A 79 9.81 -9.76 -12.43
N VAL A 80 9.03 -10.82 -12.61
CA VAL A 80 9.53 -12.16 -12.96
C VAL A 80 9.88 -12.30 -14.46
N HIS A 81 9.33 -11.43 -15.32
CA HIS A 81 9.53 -11.47 -16.78
C HIS A 81 10.48 -10.38 -17.31
N ALA A 82 11.14 -9.62 -16.44
CA ALA A 82 12.07 -8.54 -16.78
C ALA A 82 13.50 -8.92 -16.39
#